data_AF-A0A962VV15-F1
#
_entry.id   AF-A0A962VV15-F1
#
_cell.length_a   1.000
_cell.length_b   1.000
_cell.length_c   1.000
_cell.angle_alpha   90.00
_cell.angle_beta   90.00
_cell.angle_gamma   90.00
#
_symmetry.space_group_name_H-M   'P 1'
#
loop_
_entity.id
_entity.type
_entity.pdbx_description
1 polymer ?
#
loop_
_entity_poly.entity_id
_entity_poly.type
_entity_poly.pdbx_seq_one_letter_code
_entity_poly.pdbx_strand_id
1 'polypeptide(L)' 'KEKCYGVAKAGENDCASAAGTHACSGHSTTDYDGQDWKYAAKGTCEKMGGKLEAFKGQGMPAKSS' A
#
# COMPACT_ATOMS: atom_id res chain seq x y z
N LYS A 1 11.47 9.42 0.77
CA LYS A 1 10.55 8.29 0.56
C LYS A 1 9.52 8.33 1.68
N GLU A 2 8.26 8.04 1.38
CA GLU A 2 7.16 8.03 2.35
C GLU A 2 6.51 6.65 2.32
N LYS A 3 6.02 6.17 3.48
CA LYS A 3 5.22 4.95 3.51
C LYS A 3 3.89 5.28 2.87
N CYS A 4 3.61 4.62 1.76
CA CYS A 4 2.37 4.82 1.05
C CYS A 4 1.55 3.55 1.10
N TYR A 5 0.39 3.63 1.74
CA TYR A 5 -0.54 2.53 1.95
C TYR A 5 -1.51 2.44 0.78
N GLY A 6 -1.91 1.21 0.42
CA GLY A 6 -2.88 0.99 -0.66
C GLY A 6 -2.35 1.23 -2.07
N VAL A 7 -1.04 1.15 -2.29
CA VAL A 7 -0.39 1.34 -3.61
C VAL A 7 0.47 0.16 -4.07
N ALA A 8 0.66 -0.82 -3.20
CA ALA A 8 1.35 -2.07 -3.52
C ALA A 8 0.37 -3.06 -4.14
N LYS A 9 0.81 -3.84 -5.13
CA LYS A 9 0.06 -4.99 -5.61
C LYS A 9 0.27 -6.19 -4.69
N ALA A 10 -0.55 -7.22 -4.85
CA ALA A 10 -0.32 -8.49 -4.19
C ALA A 10 1.11 -8.99 -4.49
N GLY A 11 1.86 -9.36 -3.45
CA GLY A 11 3.25 -9.79 -3.57
C GLY A 11 4.28 -8.67 -3.82
N GLU A 12 3.86 -7.40 -3.93
CA GLU A 12 4.74 -6.25 -4.20
C GLU A 12 4.74 -5.22 -3.06
N ASN A 13 4.34 -5.62 -1.86
CA ASN A 13 4.39 -4.79 -0.66
C ASN A 13 5.79 -4.80 -0.02
N ASP A 14 6.12 -3.70 0.66
CA ASP A 14 7.28 -3.63 1.53
C ASP A 14 7.02 -4.39 2.85
N CYS A 15 8.10 -4.59 3.61
CA CYS A 15 8.13 -5.32 4.88
C CYS A 15 7.15 -4.73 5.93
N ALA A 16 6.46 -5.61 6.66
CA ALA A 16 5.42 -5.32 7.65
C ALA A 16 4.12 -4.71 7.12
N SER A 17 2.96 -5.31 7.41
CA SER A 17 1.67 -4.65 7.23
C SER A 17 1.28 -3.86 8.49
N ALA A 18 0.50 -2.80 8.33
CA ALA A 18 -0.04 -2.04 9.47
C ALA A 18 -0.98 -2.88 10.35
N ALA A 19 -1.57 -3.92 9.77
CA ALA A 19 -2.41 -4.89 10.45
C ALA A 19 -1.63 -5.92 11.29
N GLY A 20 -0.31 -6.02 11.07
CA GLY A 20 0.50 -7.13 11.59
C GLY A 20 0.16 -8.49 10.98
N THR A 21 -0.58 -8.52 9.87
CA THR A 21 -0.98 -9.76 9.17
C THR A 21 0.20 -10.47 8.51
N HIS A 22 1.26 -9.74 8.18
CA HIS A 22 2.53 -10.30 7.76
C HIS A 22 3.68 -9.37 8.11
N ALA A 23 4.87 -9.95 8.28
CA ALA A 23 6.06 -9.24 8.68
C ALA A 23 7.04 -8.99 7.53
N CYS A 24 6.97 -9.73 6.42
CA CYS A 24 7.94 -9.64 5.32
C CYS A 24 7.31 -9.09 4.02
N SER A 25 8.14 -8.55 3.14
CA SER A 25 7.74 -8.12 1.79
C SER A 25 7.22 -9.30 0.98
N GLY A 26 6.26 -9.05 0.09
CA GLY A 26 5.72 -10.05 -0.82
C GLY A 26 4.69 -11.00 -0.21
N HIS A 27 4.21 -10.70 1.00
CA HIS A 27 3.16 -11.47 1.67
C HIS A 27 1.76 -10.86 1.51
N SER A 28 1.64 -9.69 0.90
CA SER A 28 0.34 -9.12 0.56
C SER A 28 -0.39 -10.03 -0.43
N THR A 29 -1.59 -10.46 -0.08
CA THR A 29 -2.45 -11.27 -0.94
C THR A 29 -3.45 -10.43 -1.75
N THR A 30 -3.52 -9.14 -1.47
CA THR A 30 -4.58 -8.27 -1.97
C THR A 30 -3.97 -7.05 -2.64
N ASP A 31 -4.32 -6.84 -3.90
CA ASP A 31 -3.89 -5.66 -4.64
C ASP A 31 -4.39 -4.39 -3.96
N TYR A 32 -3.48 -3.44 -3.79
CA TYR A 32 -3.76 -2.13 -3.20
C TYR A 32 -4.31 -2.24 -1.79
N ASP A 33 -3.96 -3.25 -1.00
CA ASP A 33 -4.46 -3.33 0.38
C ASP A 33 -4.03 -2.09 1.19
N GLY A 34 -5.00 -1.45 1.86
CA GLY A 34 -4.80 -0.23 2.63
C GLY A 34 -4.01 -0.43 3.92
N GLN A 35 -3.74 -1.67 4.31
CA GLN A 35 -2.84 -2.03 5.41
C GLN A 35 -1.46 -2.45 4.91
N ASP A 36 -1.33 -2.72 3.61
CA ASP A 36 -0.06 -2.85 2.92
C ASP A 36 0.48 -1.51 2.45
N TRP A 37 1.80 -1.38 2.51
CA TRP A 37 2.48 -0.17 2.07
C TRP A 37 3.69 -0.48 1.21
N LYS A 38 4.11 0.56 0.47
CA LYS A 38 5.42 0.60 -0.14
C LYS A 38 6.05 1.99 -0.02
N TYR A 39 7.37 2.07 -0.17
CA TYR A 39 8.05 3.35 -0.23
C TYR A 39 7.77 4.08 -1.55
N ALA A 40 7.03 5.19 -1.46
CA ALA A 40 6.81 6.11 -2.56
C ALA A 40 7.76 7.31 -2.49
N ALA A 41 7.92 8.04 -3.59
CA ALA A 41 8.54 9.36 -3.55
C ALA A 41 7.65 10.31 -2.75
N LYS A 42 8.24 11.29 -2.05
CA LYS A 42 7.45 12.22 -1.22
C LYS A 42 6.48 13.02 -2.10
N GLY A 43 5.21 13.10 -1.68
CA GLY A 43 4.16 13.81 -2.42
C GLY A 43 3.66 13.08 -3.67
N THR A 44 3.99 11.79 -3.84
CA THR A 44 3.42 10.96 -4.90
C THR A 44 2.41 9.96 -4.37
N CYS A 45 2.39 9.69 -3.07
CA CYS A 45 1.50 8.69 -2.50
C CYS A 45 0.02 8.92 -2.84
N GLU A 46 -0.47 10.15 -2.61
CA GLU A 46 -1.85 10.53 -2.90
C GLU A 46 -2.15 10.52 -4.40
N LYS A 47 -1.16 10.89 -5.23
CA LYS A 47 -1.28 10.85 -6.71
C LYS A 47 -1.42 9.44 -7.26
N MET A 48 -0.90 8.45 -6.53
CA MET A 48 -1.04 7.03 -6.85
C MET A 48 -2.37 6.44 -6.34
N GLY A 49 -3.18 7.23 -5.62
CA GLY A 49 -4.41 6.76 -4.99
C GLY A 49 -4.21 6.12 -3.62
N GLY A 50 -3.02 6.27 -3.04
CA GLY A 50 -2.66 5.79 -1.71
C GLY A 50 -2.88 6.81 -0.61
N LYS A 51 -2.55 6.40 0.62
CA LYS A 51 -2.57 7.26 1.82
C LYS A 51 -1.26 7.14 2.60
N LEU A 52 -0.89 8.17 3.33
CA LEU A 52 0.30 8.15 4.22
C LEU A 52 0.07 7.37 5.52
N GLU A 53 -1.20 7.04 5.79
CA GLU A 53 -1.64 6.27 6.93
C GLU A 53 -2.38 5.03 6.45
N ALA A 54 -2.28 3.96 7.25
CA ALA A 54 -3.00 2.73 6.97
C ALA A 54 -4.51 2.95 7.09
N PHE A 55 -5.27 2.26 6.25
CA PHE A 55 -6.72 2.32 6.24
C PHE A 55 -7.32 0.95 5.93
N LYS A 56 -8.55 0.75 6.36
CA LYS A 56 -9.27 -0.49 6.10
C LYS A 56 -9.88 -0.46 4.69
N GLY A 57 -9.55 -1.45 3.87
CA GLY A 57 -10.05 -1.59 2.49
C GLY A 57 -8.91 -1.56 1.46
N GLN A 58 -9.25 -1.50 0.18
CA GLN A 58 -8.28 -1.36 -0.91
C GLN A 58 -8.15 0.10 -1.32
N GLY A 59 -6.92 0.54 -1.59
CA GLY A 59 -6.61 1.80 -2.25
C GLY A 59 -7.18 1.82 -3.65
N MET A 60 -7.38 3.04 -4.15
CA MET A 60 -8.04 3.28 -5.41
C MET A 60 -6.97 3.71 -6.42
N PRO A 61 -6.29 2.77 -7.10
CA PRO A 61 -5.36 3.15 -8.15
C PRO A 61 -6.12 3.99 -9.18
N ALA A 62 -5.48 5.03 -9.72
CA ALA A 62 -6.07 6.00 -10.64
C ALA A 62 -6.60 5.43 -11.99
N LYS A 63 -6.76 4.11 -12.10
CA LYS A 63 -7.27 3.38 -13.27
C LYS A 63 -8.47 2.45 -12.98
N SER A 64 -9.18 2.62 -11.87
CA SER A 64 -10.50 1.98 -11.74
C SER A 64 -11.55 2.83 -12.47
N SER A 65 -11.53 2.76 -13.81
CA SER A 65 -12.66 3.12 -14.69
C SER A 65 -13.18 1.85 -15.34
#